data_AF-A0AAW0FMQ5-F1
#
_entry.id   AF-A0AAW0FMQ5-F1
#
_cell.length_a   1.000
_cell.length_b   1.000
_cell.length_c   1.000
_cell.angle_alpha   90.00
_cell.angle_beta   90.00
_cell.angle_gamma   90.00
#
_symmetry.space_group_name_H-M   'P 1'
#
loop_
_entity.id
_entity.type
_entity.pdbx_description
1 polymer ?
#
loop_
_entity_poly.entity_id
_entity_poly.type
_entity_poly.pdbx_seq_one_letter_code
_entity_poly.pdbx_strand_id
1 'polypeptide(L)'
;MVFNANSRTPIPTCHLGEQQLKVVGEYTYVGVTFEAKQTFTFRKHLEGQMKSARRLTGAIFATRAHIGSLHPKAARILYTARVDPHLVSAAEVAISTQEMHRYLTQVQHRYLRLMLGLNPRSVTAPLFTEMGLLPITYRRVEAALQYLVYVLTEKPVLPYEAMHEAHTLAISGSSSWLSDLHLTVQRLIPTLNIELGGDLTVTHAEKILTEYRDGVQDQLCVMVRQTSRLPLITARLEGQGPAASPTAMRPYLTEDMNPEDRIALTRLICGDHPFAVEALRRSSGVNRVPREWRICRFCKVRSAVEDEGHVLFGCRDTRLTALRLEFRWRALDADRAFRLPGYPPNPLVTVTKLLRRTVLLPALAAYVRRVFVLCEETPILRVHNDEELAQLDEQ
;
A
#
# COMPACT_ATOMS: atom_id res chain seq x y z
N MET A 1 30.54 23.66 -10.14
CA MET A 1 31.28 22.63 -9.38
C MET A 1 31.12 21.31 -10.09
N VAL A 2 32.14 20.47 -10.09
CA VAL A 2 32.13 19.17 -10.78
C VAL A 2 32.12 18.06 -9.74
N PHE A 3 31.19 17.11 -9.89
CA PHE A 3 31.10 15.92 -9.04
C PHE A 3 31.81 14.77 -9.75
N ASN A 4 32.84 14.18 -9.15
CA ASN A 4 33.56 13.05 -9.72
C ASN A 4 33.62 11.87 -8.75
N ALA A 5 33.00 10.76 -9.15
CA ALA A 5 32.95 9.51 -8.40
C ALA A 5 34.20 8.64 -8.55
N ASN A 6 35.00 8.88 -9.61
CA ASN A 6 36.10 8.00 -9.99
C ASN A 6 37.46 8.70 -9.83
N SER A 7 38.32 8.04 -9.05
CA SER A 7 39.76 8.30 -8.88
C SER A 7 40.59 8.08 -10.16
N ARG A 8 39.98 8.06 -11.35
CA ARG A 8 40.74 7.93 -12.59
C ARG A 8 41.32 9.29 -12.96
N THR A 9 42.62 9.40 -12.76
CA THR A 9 43.46 10.54 -13.13
C THR A 9 43.61 10.68 -14.65
N PRO A 10 43.73 11.92 -15.17
CA PRO A 10 43.61 13.20 -14.45
C PRO A 10 42.15 13.65 -14.34
N ILE A 11 41.79 14.24 -13.20
CA ILE A 11 40.49 14.90 -13.03
C ILE A 11 40.47 16.12 -13.97
N PRO A 12 39.46 16.26 -14.85
CA PRO A 12 39.43 17.36 -15.80
C PRO A 12 39.34 18.72 -15.09
N THR A 13 40.15 19.67 -15.55
CA THR A 13 40.12 21.05 -15.07
C THR A 13 38.98 21.80 -15.75
N CYS A 14 37.85 21.93 -15.08
CA CYS A 14 36.69 22.64 -15.62
C CYS A 14 36.72 24.13 -15.22
N HIS A 15 36.36 25.00 -16.15
CA HIS A 15 36.27 26.44 -15.93
C HIS A 15 34.85 26.93 -16.25
N LEU A 16 34.38 27.94 -15.51
CA LEU A 16 33.19 28.71 -15.84
C LEU A 16 33.63 30.15 -16.08
N GLY A 17 33.75 30.53 -17.36
CA GLY A 17 34.49 31.75 -17.73
C GLY A 17 35.96 31.62 -17.32
N GLU A 18 36.46 32.62 -16.60
CA GLU A 18 37.85 32.63 -16.10
C GLU A 18 38.01 31.88 -14.77
N GLN A 19 36.91 31.44 -14.15
CA GLN A 19 36.95 30.82 -12.83
C GLN A 19 37.09 29.30 -12.93
N GLN A 20 38.20 28.77 -12.41
CA GLN A 20 38.37 27.33 -12.24
C GLN A 20 37.35 26.78 -11.22
N LEU A 21 36.59 25.77 -11.62
CA LEU A 21 35.58 25.15 -10.77
C LEU A 21 36.24 24.21 -9.76
N LYS A 22 35.91 24.40 -8.47
CA LYS A 22 36.32 23.47 -7.41
C LYS A 22 35.64 22.12 -7.58
N VAL A 23 36.42 21.04 -7.47
CA VAL A 23 35.95 19.66 -7.36
C VAL A 23 35.73 19.34 -5.88
N VAL A 24 34.54 18.85 -5.55
CA VAL A 24 34.15 18.51 -4.17
C VAL A 24 33.55 17.11 -4.11
N GLY A 25 33.76 16.40 -3.00
CA GLY A 25 33.20 15.06 -2.80
C GLY A 25 31.72 15.07 -2.37
N GLU A 26 31.24 16.20 -1.84
CA GLU A 26 29.88 16.40 -1.38
C GLU A 26 29.48 17.87 -1.53
N TYR A 27 28.22 18.13 -1.86
CA TYR A 27 27.66 19.48 -1.87
C TYR A 27 26.15 19.44 -1.60
N THR A 28 25.61 20.47 -0.96
CA THR A 28 24.15 20.63 -0.81
C THR A 28 23.69 21.83 -1.61
N TYR A 29 22.78 21.60 -2.56
CA TYR A 29 22.17 22.63 -3.39
C TYR A 29 20.66 22.62 -3.19
N VAL A 30 20.10 23.76 -2.77
CA VAL A 30 18.64 23.92 -2.54
C VAL A 30 18.08 22.79 -1.65
N GLY A 31 18.82 22.41 -0.61
CA GLY A 31 18.43 21.36 0.33
C GLY A 31 18.57 19.91 -0.17
N VAL A 32 19.13 19.69 -1.37
CA VAL A 32 19.46 18.36 -1.91
C VAL A 32 20.95 18.11 -1.78
N THR A 33 21.33 17.02 -1.12
CA THR A 33 22.74 16.63 -0.94
C THR A 33 23.19 15.66 -2.03
N PHE A 34 24.28 16.03 -2.70
CA PHE A 34 24.97 15.26 -3.73
C PHE A 34 26.25 14.68 -3.12
N GLU A 35 26.51 13.39 -3.35
CA GLU A 35 27.72 12.71 -2.90
C GLU A 35 28.39 11.99 -4.06
N ALA A 36 29.66 12.29 -4.30
CA ALA A 36 30.41 11.73 -5.41
C ALA A 36 30.88 10.29 -5.15
N LYS A 37 31.14 9.90 -3.89
CA LYS A 37 31.76 8.61 -3.55
C LYS A 37 30.87 7.37 -3.73
N GLN A 38 29.58 7.57 -4.03
CA GLN A 38 28.59 6.50 -4.11
C GLN A 38 28.20 6.25 -5.56
N THR A 39 27.82 5.01 -5.87
CA THR A 39 27.23 4.65 -7.18
C THR A 39 25.94 5.41 -7.48
N PHE A 40 25.26 5.92 -6.46
CA PHE A 40 24.07 6.75 -6.58
C PHE A 40 24.27 8.09 -5.86
N THR A 41 24.34 9.17 -6.64
CA THR A 41 24.71 10.53 -6.18
C THR A 41 23.80 11.08 -5.07
N PHE A 42 22.54 10.64 -5.00
CA PHE A 42 21.56 11.15 -4.04
C PHE A 42 21.38 10.24 -2.80
N ARG A 43 22.23 9.22 -2.62
CA ARG A 43 22.10 8.25 -1.52
C ARG A 43 22.04 8.95 -0.15
N LYS A 44 23.03 9.80 0.15
CA LYS A 44 23.11 10.53 1.43
C LYS A 44 21.89 11.40 1.70
N HIS A 45 21.37 12.09 0.68
CA HIS A 45 20.14 12.89 0.79
C HIS A 45 18.96 12.02 1.22
N LEU A 46 18.69 10.94 0.46
CA LEU A 46 17.56 10.05 0.74
C LEU A 46 17.68 9.38 2.12
N GLU A 47 18.89 9.02 2.57
CA GLU A 47 19.11 8.50 3.93
C GLU A 47 18.74 9.51 5.01
N GLY A 48 19.14 10.77 4.85
CA GLY A 48 18.74 11.86 5.74
C GLY A 48 17.21 12.04 5.79
N GLN A 49 16.56 12.00 4.63
CA GLN A 49 15.09 12.11 4.53
C GLN A 49 14.38 10.90 5.17
N MET A 50 14.89 9.69 4.96
CA MET A 50 14.35 8.47 5.59
C MET A 50 14.46 8.51 7.11
N LYS A 51 15.60 8.94 7.64
CA LYS A 51 15.79 9.09 9.10
C LYS A 51 14.81 10.10 9.67
N SER A 52 14.60 11.22 8.99
CA SER A 52 13.63 12.25 9.39
C SER A 52 12.19 11.72 9.36
N ALA A 53 11.78 11.05 8.28
CA ALA A 53 10.47 10.42 8.14
C ALA A 53 10.20 9.35 9.21
N ARG A 54 11.20 8.52 9.53
CA ARG A 54 11.11 7.52 10.62
C ARG A 54 10.92 8.18 11.97
N ARG A 55 11.69 9.23 12.28
CA ARG A 55 11.58 9.97 13.54
C ARG A 55 10.19 10.58 13.69
N LEU A 56 9.65 11.20 12.63
CA LEU A 56 8.31 11.77 12.64
C LEU A 56 7.22 10.70 12.79
N THR A 57 7.37 9.55 12.11
CA THR A 57 6.47 8.40 12.30
C THR A 57 6.44 7.98 13.78
N GLY A 58 7.60 7.85 14.40
CA GLY A 58 7.72 7.53 15.82
C GLY A 58 7.03 8.56 16.71
N ALA A 59 7.30 9.85 16.49
CA ALA A 59 6.71 10.94 17.26
C ALA A 59 5.18 10.99 17.12
N ILE A 60 4.65 10.88 15.90
CA ILE A 60 3.20 10.87 15.62
C ILE A 60 2.53 9.74 16.39
N PHE A 61 3.04 8.51 16.32
CA PHE A 61 2.40 7.37 16.96
C PHE A 61 2.69 7.27 18.47
N ALA A 62 3.73 7.94 18.98
CA ALA A 62 3.96 8.10 20.41
C ALA A 62 2.85 8.94 21.07
N THR A 63 2.23 9.88 20.35
CA THR A 63 1.11 10.68 20.88
C THR A 63 -0.08 9.83 21.34
N ARG A 64 -0.22 8.59 20.83
CA ARG A 64 -1.26 7.64 21.26
C ARG A 64 -1.26 7.38 22.76
N ALA A 65 -0.10 7.50 23.42
CA ALA A 65 -0.02 7.40 24.88
C ALA A 65 -0.82 8.50 25.61
N HIS A 66 -1.06 9.64 24.96
CA HIS A 66 -1.76 10.78 25.54
C HIS A 66 -3.20 10.94 25.03
N ILE A 67 -3.45 10.60 23.77
CA ILE A 67 -4.76 10.82 23.12
C ILE A 67 -5.54 9.52 22.86
N GLY A 68 -4.98 8.37 23.25
CA GLY A 68 -5.55 7.06 22.91
C GLY A 68 -5.36 6.70 21.43
N SER A 69 -6.43 6.33 20.74
CA SER A 69 -6.33 5.85 19.35
C SER A 69 -6.34 7.01 18.34
N LEU A 70 -5.30 7.08 17.51
CA LEU A 70 -5.24 8.04 16.41
C LEU A 70 -6.16 7.61 15.26
N HIS A 71 -7.15 8.46 14.93
CA HIS A 71 -8.10 8.20 13.85
C HIS A 71 -7.41 8.12 12.47
N PRO A 72 -7.74 7.14 11.59
CA PRO A 72 -7.05 6.97 10.29
C PRO A 72 -7.12 8.19 9.38
N LYS A 73 -8.23 8.94 9.38
CA LYS A 73 -8.35 10.21 8.65
C LYS A 73 -7.30 11.24 9.10
N ALA A 74 -7.14 11.42 10.40
CA ALA A 74 -6.13 12.33 10.97
C ALA A 74 -4.71 11.81 10.72
N ALA A 75 -4.49 10.51 10.88
CA ALA A 75 -3.20 9.87 10.58
C ALA A 75 -2.81 10.03 9.10
N ARG A 76 -3.76 9.97 8.15
CA ARG A 76 -3.51 10.23 6.73
C ARG A 76 -3.11 11.68 6.49
N ILE A 77 -3.78 12.64 7.13
CA ILE A 77 -3.40 14.06 7.04
C ILE A 77 -1.97 14.26 7.54
N LEU A 78 -1.64 13.70 8.70
CA LEU A 78 -0.28 13.76 9.26
C LEU A 78 0.76 13.07 8.36
N TYR A 79 0.39 11.97 7.70
CA TYR A 79 1.24 11.32 6.71
C TYR A 79 1.57 12.29 5.57
N THR A 80 0.54 12.79 4.89
CA THR A 80 0.69 13.66 3.72
C THR A 80 1.39 14.97 4.06
N ALA A 81 1.15 15.52 5.25
CA ALA A 81 1.72 16.81 5.66
C ALA A 81 3.14 16.70 6.25
N ARG A 82 3.52 15.56 6.85
CA ARG A 82 4.77 15.46 7.64
C ARG A 82 5.69 14.34 7.21
N VAL A 83 5.18 13.22 6.71
CA VAL A 83 6.01 12.05 6.35
C VAL A 83 6.26 12.00 4.86
N ASP A 84 5.20 12.12 4.06
CA ASP A 84 5.26 12.07 2.59
C ASP A 84 6.26 13.09 2.01
N PRO A 85 6.33 14.36 2.47
CA PRO A 85 7.27 15.34 1.92
C PRO A 85 8.74 14.93 2.03
N HIS A 86 9.10 14.19 3.09
CA HIS A 86 10.44 13.62 3.21
C HIS A 86 10.65 12.48 2.21
N LEU A 87 9.64 11.61 2.06
CA LEU A 87 9.74 10.45 1.17
C LEU A 87 9.75 10.82 -0.31
N VAL A 88 9.10 11.93 -0.69
CA VAL A 88 9.10 12.47 -2.07
C VAL A 88 10.13 13.59 -2.27
N SER A 89 10.92 13.91 -1.25
CA SER A 89 11.96 14.93 -1.37
C SER A 89 12.92 14.60 -2.52
N ALA A 90 13.17 15.61 -3.35
CA ALA A 90 13.98 15.54 -4.56
C ALA A 90 13.51 14.47 -5.57
N ALA A 91 12.26 14.00 -5.52
CA ALA A 91 11.77 12.99 -6.46
C ALA A 91 11.83 13.42 -7.94
N GLU A 92 11.70 14.72 -8.18
CA GLU A 92 11.75 15.34 -9.50
C GLU A 92 13.14 15.23 -10.15
N VAL A 93 14.20 15.22 -9.35
CA VAL A 93 15.60 15.24 -9.82
C VAL A 93 16.28 13.89 -9.59
N ALA A 94 15.98 13.23 -8.48
CA ALA A 94 16.61 11.99 -8.03
C ALA A 94 15.74 10.77 -8.37
N ILE A 95 15.77 10.36 -9.64
CA ILE A 95 15.19 9.09 -10.10
C ILE A 95 15.95 7.97 -9.40
N SER A 96 15.26 7.27 -8.49
CA SER A 96 15.92 6.44 -7.49
C SER A 96 16.16 5.00 -7.98
N THR A 97 17.26 4.40 -7.52
CA THR A 97 17.56 2.99 -7.78
C THR A 97 16.63 2.05 -7.01
N GLN A 98 16.57 0.78 -7.43
CA GLN A 98 15.73 -0.25 -6.78
C GLN A 98 16.03 -0.41 -5.28
N GLU A 99 17.30 -0.30 -4.91
CA GLU A 99 17.75 -0.42 -3.52
C GLU A 99 17.14 0.70 -2.66
N MET A 100 17.18 1.95 -3.12
CA MET A 100 16.65 3.09 -2.39
C MET A 100 15.13 3.05 -2.27
N HIS A 101 14.44 2.56 -3.30
CA HIS A 101 13.00 2.30 -3.24
C HIS A 101 12.64 1.34 -2.09
N ARG A 102 13.45 0.30 -1.84
CA ARG A 102 13.19 -0.65 -0.75
C ARG A 102 13.17 0.04 0.62
N TYR A 103 14.13 0.92 0.90
CA TYR A 103 14.21 1.57 2.20
C TYR A 103 13.10 2.62 2.42
N LEU A 104 12.77 3.41 1.39
CA LEU A 104 11.65 4.35 1.43
C LEU A 104 10.33 3.60 1.64
N THR A 105 10.14 2.50 0.92
CA THR A 105 8.96 1.63 1.01
C THR A 105 8.78 1.08 2.43
N GLN A 106 9.87 0.69 3.12
CA GLN A 106 9.78 0.23 4.51
C GLN A 106 9.24 1.31 5.46
N VAL A 107 9.64 2.57 5.28
CA VAL A 107 9.15 3.69 6.11
C VAL A 107 7.66 3.90 5.88
N GLN A 108 7.25 3.96 4.61
CA GLN A 108 5.84 4.11 4.25
C GLN A 108 5.01 2.94 4.80
N HIS A 109 5.41 1.69 4.54
CA HIS A 109 4.70 0.51 5.03
C HIS A 109 4.56 0.51 6.55
N ARG A 110 5.61 0.88 7.29
CA ARG A 110 5.55 0.98 8.75
C ARG A 110 4.51 1.99 9.19
N TYR A 111 4.51 3.19 8.60
CA TYR A 111 3.53 4.22 8.92
C TYR A 111 2.10 3.72 8.67
N LEU A 112 1.85 3.15 7.48
CA LEU A 112 0.52 2.72 7.07
C LEU A 112 -0.01 1.56 7.92
N ARG A 113 0.85 0.60 8.29
CA ARG A 113 0.48 -0.48 9.21
C ARG A 113 0.12 0.03 10.60
N LEU A 114 0.90 0.97 11.15
CA LEU A 114 0.60 1.58 12.44
C LEU A 114 -0.71 2.35 12.41
N MET A 115 -0.97 3.08 11.33
CA MET A 115 -2.23 3.81 11.10
C MET A 115 -3.44 2.87 11.08
N LEU A 116 -3.35 1.75 10.36
CA LEU A 116 -4.44 0.79 10.16
C LEU A 116 -4.58 -0.22 11.32
N GLY A 117 -3.63 -0.28 12.26
CA GLY A 117 -3.64 -1.28 13.33
C GLY A 117 -3.34 -2.70 12.84
N LEU A 118 -2.51 -2.83 11.80
CA LEU A 118 -2.15 -4.11 11.19
C LEU A 118 -0.82 -4.65 11.71
N ASN A 119 -0.66 -5.97 11.65
CA ASN A 119 0.57 -6.66 11.98
C ASN A 119 1.75 -6.20 11.08
N PRO A 120 2.99 -6.11 11.59
CA PRO A 120 4.18 -5.80 10.78
C PRO A 120 4.38 -6.69 9.53
N ARG A 121 3.82 -7.89 9.52
CA ARG A 121 3.87 -8.86 8.42
C ARG A 121 2.57 -8.94 7.59
N SER A 122 1.65 -7.98 7.76
CA SER A 122 0.42 -7.90 6.98
C SER A 122 0.73 -7.75 5.48
N VAL A 123 -0.23 -8.15 4.64
CA VAL A 123 -0.15 -7.91 3.19
C VAL A 123 -0.05 -6.39 2.93
N THR A 124 0.68 -6.01 1.90
CA THR A 124 0.98 -4.61 1.59
C THR A 124 -0.06 -3.93 0.70
N ALA A 125 -0.72 -4.66 -0.19
CA ALA A 125 -1.74 -4.08 -1.09
C ALA A 125 -2.83 -3.26 -0.35
N PRO A 126 -3.39 -3.74 0.78
CA PRO A 126 -4.40 -2.98 1.52
C PRO A 126 -3.91 -1.64 2.09
N LEU A 127 -2.60 -1.49 2.33
CA LEU A 127 -2.03 -0.25 2.84
C LEU A 127 -2.30 0.92 1.89
N PHE A 128 -2.41 0.63 0.59
CA PHE A 128 -2.64 1.58 -0.48
C PHE A 128 -4.12 1.61 -0.87
N THR A 129 -4.71 0.43 -1.11
CA THR A 129 -6.06 0.33 -1.66
C THR A 129 -7.16 0.78 -0.71
N GLU A 130 -6.92 0.70 0.60
CA GLU A 130 -7.89 1.14 1.59
C GLU A 130 -7.73 2.62 1.96
N MET A 131 -6.51 3.17 1.83
CA MET A 131 -6.19 4.54 2.23
C MET A 131 -6.29 5.57 1.09
N GLY A 132 -6.35 5.11 -0.16
CA GLY A 132 -6.24 5.99 -1.32
C GLY A 132 -4.89 6.72 -1.36
N LEU A 133 -3.82 5.95 -1.19
CA LEU A 133 -2.44 6.42 -1.26
C LEU A 133 -1.69 5.58 -2.28
N LEU A 134 -0.70 6.18 -2.94
CA LEU A 134 0.18 5.48 -3.86
C LEU A 134 1.38 4.86 -3.10
N PRO A 135 1.86 3.68 -3.49
CA PRO A 135 3.16 3.22 -3.03
C PRO A 135 4.23 4.22 -3.42
N ILE A 136 5.18 4.47 -2.51
CA ILE A 136 6.13 5.59 -2.64
C ILE A 136 6.95 5.52 -3.92
N THR A 137 7.24 4.32 -4.40
CA THR A 137 7.91 4.08 -5.67
C THR A 137 7.15 4.69 -6.84
N TYR A 138 5.82 4.54 -6.88
CA TYR A 138 5.00 5.14 -7.94
C TYR A 138 4.82 6.64 -7.73
N ARG A 139 4.62 7.07 -6.48
CA ARG A 139 4.44 8.49 -6.16
C ARG A 139 5.66 9.35 -6.55
N ARG A 140 6.88 8.84 -6.37
CA ARG A 140 8.11 9.54 -6.76
C ARG A 140 8.24 9.71 -8.28
N VAL A 141 7.88 8.68 -9.04
CA VAL A 141 7.89 8.74 -10.50
C VAL A 141 6.80 9.66 -11.02
N GLU A 142 5.62 9.65 -10.40
CA GLU A 142 4.57 10.62 -10.71
C GLU A 142 5.07 12.06 -10.53
N ALA A 143 5.80 12.36 -9.45
CA ALA A 143 6.39 13.68 -9.23
C ALA A 143 7.40 14.06 -10.33
N ALA A 144 8.24 13.11 -10.78
CA ALA A 144 9.18 13.34 -11.89
C ALA A 144 8.46 13.59 -13.23
N LEU A 145 7.38 12.86 -13.51
CA LEU A 145 6.56 13.08 -14.70
C LEU A 145 5.82 14.42 -14.64
N GLN A 146 5.31 14.82 -13.47
CA GLN A 146 4.73 16.15 -13.26
C GLN A 146 5.77 17.27 -13.49
N TYR A 147 7.00 17.06 -13.03
CA TYR A 147 8.10 17.98 -13.31
C TYR A 147 8.44 18.06 -14.80
N LEU A 148 8.41 16.93 -15.52
CA LEU A 148 8.59 16.94 -16.99
C LEU A 148 7.55 17.83 -17.67
N VAL A 149 6.27 17.66 -17.33
CA VAL A 149 5.18 18.49 -17.85
C VAL A 149 5.45 19.96 -17.54
N TYR A 150 5.81 20.28 -16.29
CA TYR A 150 6.16 21.64 -15.88
C TYR A 150 7.29 22.25 -16.73
N VAL A 151 8.41 21.53 -16.91
CA VAL A 151 9.56 22.02 -17.69
C VAL A 151 9.18 22.30 -19.14
N LEU A 152 8.36 21.45 -19.74
CA LEU A 152 7.93 21.61 -21.13
C LEU A 152 6.91 22.75 -21.31
N THR A 153 6.05 22.97 -20.31
CA THR A 153 5.03 24.02 -20.32
C THR A 153 5.63 25.40 -20.04
N GLU A 154 6.32 25.55 -18.91
CA GLU A 154 6.79 26.84 -18.41
C GLU A 154 8.14 27.25 -19.01
N LYS A 155 8.88 26.28 -19.58
CA LYS A 155 10.19 26.47 -20.21
C LYS A 155 11.16 27.33 -19.37
N PRO A 156 11.36 27.03 -18.07
CA PRO A 156 12.35 27.73 -17.27
C PRO A 156 13.73 27.52 -17.90
N VAL A 157 14.50 28.60 -18.07
CA VAL A 157 15.72 28.62 -18.91
C VAL A 157 16.65 27.43 -18.66
N LEU A 158 17.16 27.27 -17.44
CA LEU A 158 18.15 26.22 -17.16
C LEU A 158 17.57 24.79 -17.20
N PRO A 159 16.41 24.49 -16.56
CA PRO A 159 15.84 23.15 -16.65
C PRO A 159 15.39 22.76 -18.07
N TYR A 160 14.93 23.71 -18.87
CA TYR A 160 14.49 23.45 -20.24
C TYR A 160 15.68 23.07 -21.14
N GLU A 161 16.78 23.81 -21.06
CA GLU A 161 18.03 23.46 -21.76
C GLU A 161 18.60 22.12 -21.28
N ALA A 162 18.63 21.90 -19.96
CA ALA A 162 19.10 20.63 -19.40
C ALA A 162 18.23 19.43 -19.81
N MET A 163 16.92 19.65 -20.03
CA MET A 163 16.00 18.63 -20.52
C MET A 163 16.29 18.27 -21.98
N HIS A 164 16.53 19.25 -22.85
CA HIS A 164 16.93 19.02 -24.25
C HIS A 164 18.23 18.23 -24.36
N GLU A 165 19.23 18.58 -23.55
CA GLU A 165 20.47 17.82 -23.45
C GLU A 165 20.21 16.38 -22.96
N ALA A 166 19.39 16.22 -21.91
CA ALA A 166 19.02 14.91 -21.40
C ALA A 166 18.26 14.06 -22.42
N HIS A 167 17.44 14.68 -23.27
CA HIS A 167 16.71 14.02 -24.37
C HIS A 167 17.66 13.57 -25.48
N THR A 168 18.58 14.43 -25.89
CA THR A 168 19.64 14.10 -26.87
C THR A 168 20.50 12.93 -26.38
N LEU A 169 20.91 12.96 -25.11
CA LEU A 169 21.65 11.87 -24.48
C LEU A 169 20.84 10.58 -24.45
N ALA A 170 19.54 10.64 -24.11
CA ALA A 170 18.69 9.46 -24.07
C ALA A 170 18.50 8.83 -25.47
N ILE A 171 18.30 9.63 -26.52
CA ILE A 171 18.19 9.15 -27.91
C ILE A 171 19.50 8.48 -28.36
N SER A 172 20.65 9.02 -27.95
CA SER A 172 21.97 8.45 -28.26
C SER A 172 22.32 7.20 -27.44
N GLY A 173 21.41 6.73 -26.57
CA GLY A 173 21.63 5.57 -25.70
C GLY A 173 22.55 5.83 -24.50
N SER A 174 22.81 7.10 -24.20
CA SER A 174 23.62 7.52 -23.05
C SER A 174 22.75 7.70 -21.79
N SER A 175 23.36 7.52 -20.62
CA SER A 175 22.67 7.75 -19.35
C SER A 175 22.34 9.22 -19.14
N SER A 176 21.07 9.52 -18.90
CA SER A 176 20.54 10.84 -18.58
C SER A 176 19.37 10.75 -17.61
N TRP A 177 18.92 11.89 -17.09
CA TRP A 177 17.71 11.94 -16.27
C TRP A 177 16.48 11.34 -17.00
N LEU A 178 16.35 11.58 -18.31
CA LEU A 178 15.23 11.08 -19.10
C LEU A 178 15.34 9.58 -19.37
N SER A 179 16.54 9.05 -19.64
CA SER A 179 16.73 7.60 -19.81
C SER A 179 16.43 6.86 -18.50
N ASP A 180 16.84 7.41 -17.35
CA ASP A 180 16.56 6.84 -16.04
C ASP A 180 15.05 6.84 -15.71
N LEU A 181 14.36 7.92 -16.08
CA LEU A 181 12.90 8.01 -15.95
C LEU A 181 12.21 6.98 -16.84
N HIS A 182 12.60 6.87 -18.11
CA HIS A 182 12.07 5.88 -19.06
C HIS A 182 12.22 4.45 -18.52
N LEU A 183 13.44 4.06 -18.15
CA LEU A 183 13.72 2.73 -17.61
C LEU A 183 12.94 2.46 -16.31
N THR A 184 12.79 3.47 -15.46
CA THR A 184 12.05 3.35 -14.21
C THR A 184 10.56 3.17 -14.46
N VAL A 185 9.97 3.94 -15.38
CA VAL A 185 8.56 3.80 -15.77
C VAL A 185 8.32 2.42 -16.38
N GLN A 186 9.11 2.01 -17.36
CA GLN A 186 8.99 0.71 -18.02
C GLN A 186 9.07 -0.46 -17.03
N ARG A 187 9.94 -0.36 -16.02
CA ARG A 187 10.03 -1.38 -14.96
C ARG A 187 8.78 -1.44 -14.09
N LEU A 188 8.18 -0.30 -13.77
CA LEU A 188 7.02 -0.22 -12.87
C LEU A 188 5.70 -0.51 -13.58
N ILE A 189 5.57 -0.05 -14.82
CA ILE A 189 4.41 -0.18 -15.70
C ILE A 189 4.90 -0.74 -17.04
N PRO A 190 5.11 -2.05 -17.18
CA PRO A 190 5.67 -2.65 -18.40
C PRO A 190 4.82 -2.44 -19.66
N THR A 191 3.53 -2.15 -19.48
CA THR A 191 2.59 -1.86 -20.58
C THR A 191 2.71 -0.43 -21.11
N LEU A 192 3.39 0.46 -20.39
CA LEU A 192 3.57 1.86 -20.79
C LEU A 192 4.89 2.00 -21.55
N ASN A 193 4.79 2.29 -22.84
CA ASN A 193 5.94 2.58 -23.68
C ASN A 193 6.14 4.09 -23.81
N ILE A 194 7.30 4.59 -23.40
CA ILE A 194 7.69 6.00 -23.60
C ILE A 194 8.58 6.05 -24.84
N GLU A 195 8.07 6.59 -25.94
CA GLU A 195 8.82 6.75 -27.17
C GLU A 195 9.80 7.92 -27.05
N LEU A 196 11.10 7.61 -26.95
CA LEU A 196 12.15 8.64 -26.78
C LEU A 196 12.59 9.29 -28.10
N GLY A 197 12.34 8.65 -29.26
CA GLY A 197 12.89 9.06 -30.55
C GLY A 197 12.18 10.22 -31.26
N GLY A 198 11.04 10.69 -30.74
CA GLY A 198 10.29 11.83 -31.28
C GLY A 198 10.47 13.11 -30.46
N ASP A 199 9.87 14.21 -30.93
CA ASP A 199 9.85 15.48 -30.21
C ASP A 199 9.09 15.35 -28.90
N LEU A 200 9.74 15.73 -27.80
CA LEU A 200 9.16 15.70 -26.46
C LEU A 200 8.27 16.93 -26.25
N THR A 201 6.98 16.79 -26.55
CA THR A 201 5.97 17.87 -26.43
C THR A 201 5.22 17.82 -25.10
N VAL A 202 4.60 18.94 -24.71
CA VAL A 202 3.74 19.02 -23.51
C VAL A 202 2.62 17.97 -23.57
N THR A 203 1.92 17.87 -24.71
CA THR A 203 0.83 16.92 -24.92
C THR A 203 1.29 15.47 -24.80
N HIS A 204 2.50 15.16 -25.28
CA HIS A 204 3.08 13.84 -25.12
C HIS A 204 3.38 13.52 -23.65
N ALA A 205 3.97 14.47 -22.90
CA ALA A 205 4.24 14.30 -21.48
C ALA A 205 2.97 14.17 -20.63
N GLU A 206 1.92 14.94 -20.92
CA GLU A 206 0.61 14.83 -20.27
C GLU A 206 -0.07 13.49 -20.54
N LYS A 207 0.06 12.98 -21.77
CA LYS A 207 -0.41 11.64 -22.15
C LYS A 207 0.32 10.56 -21.35
N ILE A 208 1.65 10.60 -21.29
CA ILE A 208 2.45 9.66 -20.48
C ILE A 208 2.01 9.72 -19.01
N LEU A 209 1.84 10.91 -18.44
CA LEU A 209 1.43 11.07 -17.05
C LEU A 209 0.03 10.45 -16.79
N THR A 210 -0.89 10.59 -17.74
CA THR A 210 -2.23 10.01 -17.65
C THR A 210 -2.18 8.49 -17.74
N GLU A 211 -1.52 7.94 -18.75
CA GLU A 211 -1.36 6.49 -18.93
C GLU A 211 -0.59 5.86 -17.76
N TYR A 212 0.38 6.59 -17.20
CA TYR A 212 1.08 6.19 -15.99
C TYR A 212 0.13 6.05 -14.80
N ARG A 213 -0.72 7.04 -14.56
CA ARG A 213 -1.72 7.00 -13.46
C ARG A 213 -2.70 5.85 -13.63
N ASP A 214 -3.15 5.58 -14.84
CA ASP A 214 -4.04 4.44 -15.13
C ASP A 214 -3.31 3.12 -14.89
N GLY A 215 -2.09 2.98 -15.40
CA GLY A 215 -1.25 1.81 -15.15
C GLY A 215 -0.99 1.56 -13.66
N VAL A 216 -0.83 2.61 -12.84
CA VAL A 216 -0.69 2.47 -11.39
C VAL A 216 -1.95 1.86 -10.76
N GLN A 217 -3.14 2.25 -11.21
CA GLN A 217 -4.39 1.65 -10.73
C GLN A 217 -4.45 0.16 -11.07
N ASP A 218 -4.05 -0.22 -12.28
CA ASP A 218 -3.99 -1.62 -12.71
C ASP A 218 -2.99 -2.42 -11.88
N GLN A 219 -1.80 -1.86 -11.60
CA GLN A 219 -0.82 -2.53 -10.74
C GLN A 219 -1.35 -2.75 -9.32
N LEU A 220 -2.09 -1.80 -8.74
CA LEU A 220 -2.73 -2.00 -7.44
C LEU A 220 -3.76 -3.14 -7.48
N CYS A 221 -4.54 -3.25 -8.55
CA CYS A 221 -5.45 -4.38 -8.75
C CYS A 221 -4.70 -5.71 -8.87
N VAL A 222 -3.59 -5.75 -9.61
CA VAL A 222 -2.73 -6.93 -9.73
C VAL A 222 -2.16 -7.34 -8.36
N MET A 223 -1.66 -6.38 -7.57
CA MET A 223 -1.15 -6.65 -6.22
C MET A 223 -2.18 -7.32 -5.30
N VAL A 224 -3.46 -6.95 -5.43
CA VAL A 224 -4.55 -7.59 -4.68
C VAL A 224 -4.82 -9.01 -5.21
N ARG A 225 -4.92 -9.17 -6.53
CA ARG A 225 -5.26 -10.47 -7.15
C ARG A 225 -4.16 -11.52 -7.01
N GLN A 226 -2.90 -11.12 -6.85
CA GLN A 226 -1.77 -12.02 -6.65
C GLN A 226 -1.80 -12.77 -5.30
N THR A 227 -2.69 -12.41 -4.39
CA THR A 227 -2.77 -13.02 -3.06
C THR A 227 -4.17 -13.52 -2.76
N SER A 228 -4.27 -14.78 -2.32
CA SER A 228 -5.52 -15.38 -1.83
C SER A 228 -5.88 -14.96 -0.40
N ARG A 229 -5.18 -13.97 0.18
CA ARG A 229 -5.45 -13.44 1.53
C ARG A 229 -6.45 -12.28 1.55
N LEU A 230 -6.83 -11.77 0.37
CA LEU A 230 -7.63 -10.55 0.26
C LEU A 230 -8.98 -10.78 -0.43
N PRO A 231 -9.75 -11.84 -0.08
CA PRO A 231 -10.98 -12.18 -0.79
C PRO A 231 -12.01 -11.04 -0.77
N LEU A 232 -12.08 -10.28 0.33
CA LEU A 232 -12.99 -9.15 0.47
C LEU A 232 -12.61 -7.95 -0.41
N ILE A 233 -11.32 -7.67 -0.56
CA ILE A 233 -10.85 -6.59 -1.44
C ILE A 233 -11.00 -7.02 -2.89
N THR A 234 -10.66 -8.26 -3.24
CA THR A 234 -10.88 -8.81 -4.59
C THR A 234 -12.35 -8.69 -5.01
N ALA A 235 -13.28 -9.18 -4.18
CA ALA A 235 -14.72 -9.08 -4.45
C ALA A 235 -15.21 -7.61 -4.56
N ARG A 236 -14.54 -6.67 -3.88
CA ARG A 236 -14.85 -5.24 -3.99
C ARG A 236 -14.38 -4.65 -5.32
N LEU A 237 -13.17 -5.00 -5.77
CA LEU A 237 -12.57 -4.53 -7.03
C LEU A 237 -13.25 -5.14 -8.27
N GLU A 238 -13.83 -6.33 -8.16
CA GLU A 238 -14.65 -6.95 -9.22
C GLU A 238 -16.04 -6.31 -9.36
N GLY A 239 -16.47 -5.54 -8.36
CA GLY A 239 -17.73 -4.80 -8.42
C GLY A 239 -17.67 -3.61 -9.39
N GLN A 240 -18.82 -2.97 -9.59
CA GLN A 240 -18.92 -1.75 -10.39
C GLN A 240 -19.00 -0.48 -9.52
N GLY A 241 -18.63 0.65 -10.13
CA GLY A 241 -18.76 2.00 -9.57
C GLY A 241 -17.57 2.50 -8.74
N PRO A 242 -17.68 3.69 -8.11
CA PRO A 242 -16.58 4.33 -7.39
C PRO A 242 -15.97 3.50 -6.26
N ALA A 243 -16.75 2.60 -5.67
CA ALA A 243 -16.29 1.68 -4.62
C ALA A 243 -15.24 0.65 -5.13
N ALA A 244 -15.18 0.41 -6.44
CA ALA A 244 -14.23 -0.48 -7.08
C ALA A 244 -12.88 0.19 -7.40
N SER A 245 -12.80 1.53 -7.36
CA SER A 245 -11.53 2.23 -7.55
C SER A 245 -10.52 1.77 -6.48
N PRO A 246 -9.27 1.42 -6.83
CA PRO A 246 -8.23 1.05 -5.86
C PRO A 246 -7.58 2.27 -5.21
N THR A 247 -7.86 3.50 -5.64
CA THR A 247 -7.16 4.72 -5.19
C THR A 247 -8.00 5.62 -4.29
N ALA A 248 -9.17 5.17 -3.85
CA ALA A 248 -10.03 5.88 -2.91
C ALA A 248 -9.82 5.43 -1.45
N MET A 249 -9.91 6.37 -0.51
CA MET A 249 -9.97 6.04 0.93
C MET A 249 -11.35 5.47 1.26
N ARG A 250 -11.39 4.45 2.12
CA ARG A 250 -12.66 3.76 2.41
C ARG A 250 -13.48 4.43 3.51
N PRO A 251 -14.83 4.40 3.39
CA PRO A 251 -15.72 4.99 4.38
C PRO A 251 -15.48 4.48 5.81
N TYR A 252 -15.25 3.18 5.99
CA TYR A 252 -15.01 2.60 7.32
C TYR A 252 -13.74 3.11 8.01
N LEU A 253 -12.86 3.83 7.31
CA LEU A 253 -11.67 4.49 7.86
C LEU A 253 -11.91 5.98 8.13
N THR A 254 -13.01 6.55 7.64
CA THR A 254 -13.39 7.95 7.81
C THR A 254 -14.56 8.16 8.77
N GLU A 255 -15.45 7.17 8.89
CA GLU A 255 -16.59 7.23 9.82
C GLU A 255 -16.13 7.18 11.27
N ASP A 256 -16.78 7.99 12.11
CA ASP A 256 -16.56 8.01 13.55
C ASP A 256 -17.19 6.76 14.18
N MET A 257 -16.34 5.81 14.55
CA MET A 257 -16.74 4.59 15.25
C MET A 257 -15.71 4.21 16.31
N ASN A 258 -16.11 3.29 17.20
CA ASN A 258 -15.22 2.78 18.23
C ASN A 258 -13.89 2.31 17.60
N PRO A 259 -12.72 2.76 18.10
CA PRO A 259 -11.44 2.45 17.48
C PRO A 259 -11.11 0.96 17.40
N GLU A 260 -11.48 0.17 18.40
CA GLU A 260 -11.23 -1.27 18.41
C GLU A 260 -12.11 -2.00 17.39
N ASP A 261 -13.38 -1.59 17.27
CA ASP A 261 -14.30 -2.11 16.27
C ASP A 261 -13.76 -1.83 14.86
N ARG A 262 -13.30 -0.59 14.60
CA ARG A 262 -12.68 -0.21 13.32
C ARG A 262 -11.43 -1.04 13.02
N ILE A 263 -10.57 -1.24 14.01
CA ILE A 263 -9.35 -2.05 13.84
C ILE A 263 -9.72 -3.50 13.51
N ALA A 264 -10.70 -4.08 14.21
CA ALA A 264 -11.17 -5.44 13.93
C ALA A 264 -11.72 -5.56 12.49
N LEU A 265 -12.54 -4.60 12.06
CA LEU A 265 -13.07 -4.56 10.69
C LEU A 265 -11.95 -4.39 9.65
N THR A 266 -10.98 -3.52 9.92
CA THR A 266 -9.81 -3.30 9.05
C THR A 266 -8.98 -4.58 8.92
N ARG A 267 -8.72 -5.26 10.04
CA ARG A 267 -8.00 -6.54 10.09
C ARG A 267 -8.74 -7.65 9.35
N LEU A 268 -10.07 -7.71 9.41
CA LEU A 268 -10.87 -8.62 8.60
C LEU A 268 -10.63 -8.37 7.10
N ILE A 269 -10.79 -7.13 6.64
CA ILE A 269 -10.68 -6.76 5.22
C ILE A 269 -9.26 -7.00 4.68
N CYS A 270 -8.25 -6.73 5.51
CA CYS A 270 -6.83 -6.82 5.12
C CYS A 270 -6.22 -8.23 5.26
N GLY A 271 -7.00 -9.25 5.62
CA GLY A 271 -6.48 -10.62 5.83
C GLY A 271 -5.53 -10.74 7.03
N ASP A 272 -5.78 -10.00 8.11
CA ASP A 272 -5.01 -10.00 9.36
C ASP A 272 -5.89 -10.35 10.59
N HIS A 273 -6.79 -11.30 10.39
CA HIS A 273 -7.80 -11.76 11.35
C HIS A 273 -7.42 -13.11 12.02
N PRO A 274 -8.06 -13.48 13.14
CA PRO A 274 -7.68 -14.66 13.94
C PRO A 274 -8.22 -16.00 13.41
N PHE A 275 -8.95 -16.01 12.29
CA PHE A 275 -9.54 -17.23 11.74
C PHE A 275 -8.48 -18.23 11.28
N ALA A 276 -8.77 -19.53 11.35
CA ALA A 276 -7.81 -20.58 11.04
C ALA A 276 -7.26 -20.46 9.62
N VAL A 277 -8.07 -19.99 8.64
CA VAL A 277 -7.62 -19.76 7.26
C VAL A 277 -6.40 -18.84 7.17
N GLU A 278 -6.26 -17.86 8.06
CA GLU A 278 -5.10 -16.95 8.11
C GLU A 278 -4.10 -17.33 9.22
N ALA A 279 -4.58 -17.78 10.37
CA ALA A 279 -3.71 -18.14 11.50
C ALA A 279 -2.81 -19.34 11.15
N LEU A 280 -3.35 -20.39 10.54
CA LEU A 280 -2.60 -21.59 10.15
C LEU A 280 -1.84 -21.42 8.82
N ARG A 281 -2.15 -20.38 8.04
CA ARG A 281 -1.37 -20.02 6.83
C ARG A 281 0.04 -19.56 7.17
N ARG A 282 0.25 -19.00 8.37
CA ARG A 282 1.54 -18.44 8.81
C ARG A 282 2.60 -19.51 9.07
N SER A 283 2.19 -20.77 9.22
CA SER A 283 3.11 -21.90 9.34
C SER A 283 3.81 -22.14 7.99
N SER A 284 5.14 -22.09 7.98
CA SER A 284 5.97 -22.26 6.78
C SER A 284 6.65 -23.63 6.74
N GLY A 285 7.06 -24.04 5.54
CA GLY A 285 7.80 -25.28 5.30
C GLY A 285 6.97 -26.53 5.62
N VAL A 286 7.56 -27.47 6.35
CA VAL A 286 6.96 -28.76 6.73
C VAL A 286 5.68 -28.60 7.56
N ASN A 287 5.51 -27.45 8.22
CA ASN A 287 4.34 -27.17 9.06
C ASN A 287 3.19 -26.47 8.30
N ARG A 288 3.29 -26.33 6.98
CA ARG A 288 2.26 -25.64 6.18
C ARG A 288 0.96 -26.45 6.18
N VAL A 289 -0.09 -25.91 6.79
CA VAL A 289 -1.41 -26.55 6.81
C VAL A 289 -2.16 -26.25 5.50
N PRO A 290 -2.58 -27.26 4.72
CA PRO A 290 -3.44 -27.11 3.55
C PRO A 290 -4.73 -26.35 3.89
N ARG A 291 -5.37 -25.68 2.92
CA ARG A 291 -6.54 -24.82 3.21
C ARG A 291 -7.70 -25.65 3.75
N GLU A 292 -7.94 -26.78 3.10
CA GLU A 292 -8.92 -27.81 3.40
C GLU A 292 -8.79 -28.38 4.81
N TRP A 293 -7.61 -28.29 5.45
CA TRP A 293 -7.38 -28.76 6.82
C TRP A 293 -7.52 -27.66 7.87
N ARG A 294 -7.81 -26.41 7.46
CA ARG A 294 -8.03 -25.27 8.38
C ARG A 294 -9.47 -25.27 8.86
N ILE A 295 -9.86 -26.37 9.49
CA ILE A 295 -11.23 -26.64 9.90
C ILE A 295 -11.70 -25.65 10.96
N CYS A 296 -12.98 -25.29 10.89
CA CYS A 296 -13.64 -24.44 11.86
C CYS A 296 -13.58 -25.03 13.27
N ARG A 297 -12.94 -24.31 14.19
CA ARG A 297 -12.81 -24.69 15.60
C ARG A 297 -14.15 -24.79 16.35
N PHE A 298 -15.19 -24.17 15.81
CA PHE A 298 -16.50 -24.07 16.43
C PHE A 298 -17.38 -25.26 16.06
N CYS A 299 -17.69 -25.45 14.78
CA CYS A 299 -18.55 -26.56 14.35
C CYS A 299 -17.81 -27.87 14.17
N LYS A 300 -16.48 -27.86 14.00
CA LYS A 300 -15.64 -29.05 13.82
C LYS A 300 -16.08 -29.97 12.67
N VAL A 301 -16.85 -29.45 11.71
CA VAL A 301 -17.31 -30.20 10.55
C VAL A 301 -16.18 -30.30 9.54
N ARG A 302 -15.91 -31.52 9.05
CA ARG A 302 -14.80 -31.81 8.13
C ARG A 302 -14.77 -30.91 6.89
N SER A 303 -15.93 -30.61 6.30
CA SER A 303 -16.03 -29.78 5.09
C SER A 303 -15.99 -28.27 5.37
N ALA A 304 -16.03 -27.85 6.63
CA ALA A 304 -16.16 -26.46 7.03
C ALA A 304 -14.81 -25.81 7.32
N VAL A 305 -14.24 -25.15 6.32
CA VAL A 305 -13.05 -24.30 6.51
C VAL A 305 -13.40 -23.06 7.34
N GLU A 306 -12.54 -22.70 8.30
CA GLU A 306 -12.67 -21.49 9.11
C GLU A 306 -12.25 -20.23 8.33
N ASP A 307 -13.07 -19.85 7.35
CA ASP A 307 -12.91 -18.62 6.58
C ASP A 307 -13.94 -17.55 6.95
N GLU A 308 -13.81 -16.37 6.36
CA GLU A 308 -14.65 -15.21 6.65
C GLU A 308 -16.13 -15.50 6.37
N GLY A 309 -16.42 -16.23 5.29
CA GLY A 309 -17.79 -16.57 4.94
C GLY A 309 -18.42 -17.53 5.93
N HIS A 310 -17.69 -18.60 6.27
CA HIS A 310 -18.16 -19.58 7.23
C HIS A 310 -18.34 -18.98 8.62
N VAL A 311 -17.32 -18.32 9.18
CA VAL A 311 -17.39 -17.81 10.56
C VAL A 311 -18.46 -16.71 10.68
N LEU A 312 -18.52 -15.77 9.74
CA LEU A 312 -19.41 -14.63 9.86
C LEU A 312 -20.87 -14.95 9.53
N PHE A 313 -21.16 -15.99 8.74
CA PHE A 313 -22.52 -16.23 8.25
C PHE A 313 -22.97 -17.69 8.25
N GLY A 314 -22.05 -18.66 8.16
CA GLY A 314 -22.41 -20.07 7.94
C GLY A 314 -22.33 -21.00 9.14
N CYS A 315 -21.42 -20.75 10.10
CA CYS A 315 -21.15 -21.66 11.20
C CYS A 315 -22.35 -21.82 12.13
N ARG A 316 -22.79 -23.04 12.44
CA ARG A 316 -23.99 -23.30 13.27
C ARG A 316 -23.73 -23.34 14.78
N ASP A 317 -22.51 -23.07 15.23
CA ASP A 317 -22.22 -22.93 16.66
C ASP A 317 -23.14 -21.86 17.29
N THR A 318 -23.67 -22.18 18.47
CA THR A 318 -24.69 -21.38 19.14
C THR A 318 -24.18 -19.99 19.53
N ARG A 319 -22.89 -19.86 19.88
CA ARG A 319 -22.25 -18.58 20.25
C ARG A 319 -22.13 -17.67 19.04
N LEU A 320 -21.67 -18.19 17.90
CA LEU A 320 -21.62 -17.44 16.65
C LEU A 320 -23.02 -17.08 16.14
N THR A 321 -23.99 -17.99 16.31
CA THR A 321 -25.39 -17.74 15.94
C THR A 321 -25.99 -16.61 16.78
N ALA A 322 -25.75 -16.57 18.08
CA ALA A 322 -26.18 -15.48 18.95
C ALA A 322 -25.61 -14.12 18.51
N LEU A 323 -24.31 -14.07 18.21
CA LEU A 323 -23.67 -12.84 17.70
C LEU A 323 -24.28 -12.36 16.38
N ARG A 324 -24.60 -13.29 15.46
CA ARG A 324 -25.29 -12.94 14.19
C ARG A 324 -26.69 -12.41 14.41
N LEU A 325 -27.46 -13.00 15.33
CA LEU A 325 -28.80 -12.53 15.65
C LEU A 325 -28.74 -11.10 16.21
N GLU A 326 -27.82 -10.84 17.13
CA GLU A 326 -27.63 -9.50 17.67
C GLU A 326 -27.21 -8.50 16.59
N PHE A 327 -26.28 -8.87 15.71
CA PHE A 327 -25.92 -8.04 14.57
C PHE A 327 -27.12 -7.71 13.69
N ARG A 328 -27.98 -8.71 13.38
CA ARG A 328 -29.19 -8.50 12.58
C ARG A 328 -30.13 -7.50 13.23
N TRP A 329 -30.35 -7.60 14.54
CA TRP A 329 -31.19 -6.65 15.27
C TRP A 329 -30.63 -5.24 15.21
N ARG A 330 -29.34 -5.05 15.47
CA ARG A 330 -28.69 -3.73 15.37
C ARG A 330 -28.71 -3.18 13.95
N ALA A 331 -28.53 -4.03 12.94
CA ALA A 331 -28.57 -3.61 11.55
C ALA A 331 -29.99 -3.21 11.10
N LEU A 332 -31.03 -3.91 11.58
CA LEU A 332 -32.43 -3.55 11.32
C LEU A 332 -32.83 -2.25 12.02
N ASP A 333 -32.31 -2.00 13.21
CA ASP A 333 -32.53 -0.76 13.95
C ASP A 333 -31.90 0.43 13.21
N ALA A 334 -30.66 0.27 12.74
CA ALA A 334 -29.94 1.30 12.00
C ALA A 334 -30.49 1.53 10.57
N ASP A 335 -30.97 0.48 9.89
CA ASP A 335 -31.54 0.54 8.54
C ASP A 335 -32.74 -0.41 8.46
N ARG A 336 -33.95 0.13 8.65
CA ARG A 336 -35.20 -0.65 8.60
C ARG A 336 -35.46 -1.32 7.25
N ALA A 337 -34.83 -0.86 6.17
CA ALA A 337 -34.94 -1.47 4.84
C ALA A 337 -33.91 -2.60 4.63
N PHE A 338 -32.94 -2.76 5.55
CA PHE A 338 -31.95 -3.81 5.46
C PHE A 338 -32.56 -5.19 5.70
N ARG A 339 -32.21 -6.14 4.83
CA ARG A 339 -32.56 -7.56 4.97
C ARG A 339 -31.32 -8.38 4.71
N LEU A 340 -30.90 -9.17 5.69
CA LEU A 340 -29.82 -10.14 5.56
C LEU A 340 -30.44 -11.54 5.50
N PRO A 341 -30.21 -12.32 4.43
CA PRO A 341 -30.67 -13.70 4.40
C PRO A 341 -30.07 -14.52 5.55
N GLY A 342 -30.80 -15.57 5.94
CA GLY A 342 -30.39 -16.54 6.95
C GLY A 342 -28.99 -17.08 6.68
N TYR A 343 -28.75 -17.46 5.43
CA TYR A 343 -27.48 -17.92 4.88
C TYR A 343 -27.27 -17.24 3.52
N PRO A 344 -26.36 -16.25 3.41
CA PRO A 344 -26.11 -15.59 2.14
C PRO A 344 -25.44 -16.54 1.14
N PRO A 345 -25.93 -16.63 -0.11
CA PRO A 345 -25.35 -17.53 -1.12
C PRO A 345 -23.90 -17.13 -1.48
N ASN A 346 -23.56 -15.85 -1.34
CA ASN A 346 -22.19 -15.36 -1.47
C ASN A 346 -21.83 -14.49 -0.25
N PRO A 347 -21.20 -15.08 0.78
CA PRO A 347 -20.85 -14.37 2.00
C PRO A 347 -19.89 -13.18 1.77
N LEU A 348 -18.91 -13.33 0.87
CA LEU A 348 -17.94 -12.27 0.58
C LEU A 348 -18.60 -11.05 -0.07
N VAL A 349 -19.46 -11.28 -1.07
CA VAL A 349 -20.26 -10.21 -1.69
C VAL A 349 -21.22 -9.58 -0.69
N THR A 350 -21.68 -10.34 0.30
CA THR A 350 -22.54 -9.81 1.37
C THR A 350 -21.78 -8.84 2.25
N VAL A 351 -20.54 -9.16 2.65
CA VAL A 351 -19.67 -8.23 3.38
C VAL A 351 -19.39 -6.98 2.56
N THR A 352 -19.05 -7.10 1.26
CA THR A 352 -18.77 -5.91 0.44
C THR A 352 -20.00 -5.02 0.26
N LYS A 353 -21.21 -5.59 0.19
CA LYS A 353 -22.47 -4.83 0.22
C LYS A 353 -22.69 -4.12 1.55
N LEU A 354 -22.41 -4.78 2.68
CA LEU A 354 -22.50 -4.18 4.01
C LEU A 354 -21.52 -3.00 4.16
N LEU A 355 -20.29 -3.14 3.67
CA LEU A 355 -19.27 -2.09 3.72
C LEU A 355 -19.63 -0.83 2.92
N ARG A 356 -20.55 -0.94 1.96
CA ARG A 356 -21.07 0.19 1.17
C ARG A 356 -22.18 0.96 1.89
N ARG A 357 -22.82 0.38 2.92
CA ARG A 357 -23.88 1.02 3.70
C ARG A 357 -23.27 1.63 4.96
N THR A 358 -22.90 2.90 4.90
CA THR A 358 -22.21 3.60 6.00
C THR A 358 -22.95 3.51 7.33
N VAL A 359 -24.29 3.60 7.31
CA VAL A 359 -25.16 3.44 8.48
C VAL A 359 -25.01 2.09 9.20
N LEU A 360 -24.57 1.04 8.49
CA LEU A 360 -24.38 -0.29 9.06
C LEU A 360 -22.96 -0.54 9.58
N LEU A 361 -22.01 0.36 9.28
CA LEU A 361 -20.59 0.15 9.62
C LEU A 361 -20.34 -0.02 11.12
N PRO A 362 -20.92 0.79 12.03
CA PRO A 362 -20.71 0.59 13.46
C PRO A 362 -21.20 -0.78 13.94
N ALA A 363 -22.39 -1.20 13.49
CA ALA A 363 -22.96 -2.50 13.85
C ALA A 363 -22.12 -3.66 13.31
N LEU A 364 -21.65 -3.56 12.05
CA LEU A 364 -20.79 -4.56 11.43
C LEU A 364 -19.43 -4.65 12.15
N ALA A 365 -18.81 -3.50 12.44
CA ALA A 365 -17.49 -3.45 13.08
C ALA A 365 -17.54 -4.04 14.50
N ALA A 366 -18.57 -3.71 15.29
CA ALA A 366 -18.78 -4.27 16.62
C ALA A 366 -19.03 -5.80 16.56
N TYR A 367 -19.80 -6.26 15.57
CA TYR A 367 -20.02 -7.69 15.34
C TYR A 367 -18.69 -8.42 15.04
N VAL A 368 -17.89 -7.90 14.11
CA VAL A 368 -16.60 -8.47 13.73
C VAL A 368 -15.65 -8.53 14.93
N ARG A 369 -15.57 -7.48 15.75
CA ARG A 369 -14.73 -7.48 16.95
C ARG A 369 -15.14 -8.56 17.93
N ARG A 370 -16.44 -8.75 18.19
CA ARG A 370 -16.91 -9.79 19.12
C ARG A 370 -16.67 -11.20 18.59
N VAL A 371 -16.79 -11.40 17.28
CA VAL A 371 -16.36 -12.65 16.65
C VAL A 371 -14.86 -12.87 16.85
N PHE A 372 -14.02 -11.83 16.71
CA PHE A 372 -12.59 -11.95 16.94
C PHE A 372 -12.26 -12.32 18.39
N VAL A 373 -12.89 -11.66 19.37
CA VAL A 373 -12.72 -11.99 20.79
C VAL A 373 -13.07 -13.46 21.04
N LEU A 374 -14.21 -13.93 20.53
CA LEU A 374 -14.62 -15.32 20.65
C LEU A 374 -13.62 -16.30 19.98
N CYS A 375 -13.04 -15.92 18.84
CA CYS A 375 -11.98 -16.69 18.18
C CYS A 375 -10.67 -16.68 18.99
N GLU A 376 -10.33 -15.60 19.69
CA GLU A 376 -9.12 -15.53 20.51
C GLU A 376 -9.27 -16.37 21.80
N GLU A 377 -10.48 -16.45 22.36
CA GLU A 377 -10.81 -17.27 23.54
C GLU A 377 -10.98 -18.77 23.23
N THR A 378 -11.27 -19.12 21.97
CA THR A 378 -11.48 -20.52 21.56
C THR A 378 -10.24 -21.06 20.85
N PRO A 379 -9.59 -22.13 21.33
CA PRO A 379 -8.39 -22.69 20.68
C PRO A 379 -8.62 -23.10 19.23
N ILE A 380 -7.64 -22.85 18.35
CA ILE A 380 -7.66 -23.31 16.96
C ILE A 380 -7.64 -24.85 16.93
N LEU A 381 -8.57 -25.45 16.20
CA LEU A 381 -8.50 -26.88 15.87
C LEU A 381 -7.33 -27.11 14.91
N ARG A 382 -6.41 -28.00 15.30
CA ARG A 382 -5.30 -28.43 14.45
C ARG A 382 -5.55 -29.88 14.05
N VAL A 383 -5.56 -30.11 12.75
CA VAL A 383 -5.64 -31.44 12.15
C VAL A 383 -4.26 -31.75 11.58
N HIS A 384 -3.67 -32.86 12.03
CA HIS A 384 -2.29 -33.23 11.73
C HIS A 384 -2.17 -34.34 10.68
N ASN A 385 -3.21 -35.15 10.50
CA ASN A 385 -3.22 -36.27 9.59
C ASN A 385 -4.64 -36.59 9.10
N ASP A 386 -4.73 -37.48 8.12
CA ASP A 386 -6.01 -37.90 7.52
C ASP A 386 -6.89 -38.69 8.50
N GLU A 387 -6.33 -39.32 9.53
CA GLU A 387 -7.09 -40.05 10.55
C GLU A 387 -7.81 -39.11 11.54
N GLU A 388 -7.19 -37.96 11.87
CA GLU A 388 -7.84 -36.92 12.66
C GLU A 388 -8.92 -36.21 11.83
N LEU A 389 -8.65 -35.95 10.55
CA LEU A 389 -9.67 -35.46 9.62
C LEU A 389 -10.79 -36.50 9.46
N ALA A 390 -10.42 -37.78 9.44
CA ALA A 390 -11.14 -39.04 9.73
C ALA A 390 -12.37 -38.91 10.62
N GLN A 391 -12.09 -38.39 11.81
CA GLN A 391 -12.94 -38.47 12.99
C GLN A 391 -13.86 -37.26 13.14
N LEU A 392 -13.71 -36.25 12.28
CA LEU A 392 -14.58 -35.08 12.27
C LEU A 392 -15.90 -35.39 11.57
N ASP A 393 -16.98 -34.79 12.09
CA ASP A 393 -18.33 -34.97 11.53
C ASP A 393 -18.37 -34.61 10.04
N GLU A 394 -18.90 -35.54 9.25
CA GLU A 394 -19.30 -35.30 7.87
C GLU A 394 -20.70 -34.68 7.88
N GLN A 395 -20.86 -33.61 7.11
CA GLN A 395 -21.93 -32.62 7.28
C GLN A 395 -23.33 -33.14 6.96
#